data_AF-A0A3P2ABL9-F1
#
_entry.id   AF-A0A3P2ABL9-F1
#
_cell.length_a   1.000
_cell.length_b   1.000
_cell.length_c   1.000
_cell.angle_alpha   90.00
_cell.angle_beta   90.00
_cell.angle_gamma   90.00
#
_symmetry.space_group_name_H-M   'P 1'
#
loop_
_entity.id
_entity.type
_entity.pdbx_description
1 polymer ?
#
loop_
_entity_poly.entity_id
_entity_poly.type
_entity_poly.pdbx_seq_one_letter_code
_entity_poly.pdbx_strand_id
1 'polypeptide(L)'
;MKAEIESIVCNWADEIPHILIRVINAITLSANEEELRVAVKRIAEETELDKFFAYGYGTHHFWLTHRRLSNGAPKEYRLLKVEF
;
A
#
# COMPACT_ATOMS: atom_id res chain seq x y z
N MET A 1 -13.06 -0.77 9.05
CA MET A 1 -11.76 -0.30 8.54
C MET A 1 -11.65 1.22 8.52
N LYS A 2 -10.55 1.78 9.06
CA LYS A 2 -10.23 3.22 9.04
C LYS A 2 -8.86 3.43 8.41
N ALA A 3 -8.80 4.19 7.33
CA ALA A 3 -7.55 4.50 6.63
C ALA A 3 -7.00 5.89 7.01
N GLU A 4 -5.70 5.99 7.19
CA GLU A 4 -4.99 7.24 7.48
C GLU A 4 -3.74 7.33 6.60
N ILE A 5 -3.55 8.48 5.93
CA ILE A 5 -2.32 8.81 5.21
C ILE A 5 -1.38 9.47 6.22
N GLU A 6 -0.27 8.80 6.51
CA GLU A 6 0.68 9.19 7.56
C GLU A 6 1.92 9.91 7.00
N SER A 7 2.10 9.94 5.67
CA SER A 7 3.23 10.61 5.03
C SER A 7 2.95 11.07 3.60
N ILE A 8 3.95 11.70 2.97
CA ILE A 8 3.86 12.27 1.62
C ILE A 8 4.08 11.18 0.57
N VAL A 9 3.23 11.20 -0.46
CA VAL A 9 3.39 10.35 -1.65
C VAL A 9 4.56 10.87 -2.49
N CYS A 10 5.59 10.04 -2.68
CA CYS A 10 6.74 10.35 -3.52
C CYS A 10 6.52 9.81 -4.95
N ASN A 11 6.12 10.67 -5.88
CA ASN A 11 5.82 10.27 -7.27
C ASN A 11 7.04 10.44 -8.20
N TRP A 12 7.99 9.51 -8.15
CA TRP A 12 9.20 9.53 -8.98
C TRP A 12 9.12 8.61 -10.22
N ALA A 13 8.05 7.82 -10.35
CA ALA A 13 7.79 6.95 -11.49
C ALA A 13 6.30 7.00 -11.83
N ASP A 14 5.97 6.98 -13.12
CA ASP A 14 4.60 7.20 -13.62
C ASP A 14 3.61 6.11 -13.16
N GLU A 15 4.11 4.94 -12.77
CA GLU A 15 3.31 3.83 -12.26
C GLU A 15 2.84 4.05 -10.82
N ILE A 16 3.55 4.87 -10.03
CA ILE A 16 3.30 5.05 -8.59
C ILE A 16 1.87 5.54 -8.30
N PRO A 17 1.34 6.59 -8.96
CA PRO A 17 0.00 7.11 -8.66
C PRO A 17 -1.07 6.10 -9.07
N HIS A 18 -0.86 5.39 -10.18
CA HIS A 18 -1.77 4.37 -10.66
C HIS A 18 -1.85 3.17 -9.70
N ILE A 19 -0.72 2.72 -9.17
CA ILE A 19 -0.68 1.64 -8.17
C ILE A 19 -1.32 2.12 -6.86
N LEU A 20 -1.00 3.32 -6.41
CA LEU A 20 -1.52 3.86 -5.16
C LEU A 20 -3.04 4.03 -5.20
N ILE A 21 -3.61 4.56 -6.28
CA ILE A 21 -5.08 4.71 -6.39
C ILE A 21 -5.78 3.35 -6.38
N ARG A 22 -5.17 2.31 -6.97
CA ARG A 22 -5.70 0.94 -6.89
C ARG A 22 -5.71 0.41 -5.46
N VAL A 23 -4.65 0.65 -4.69
CA VAL A 23 -4.60 0.27 -3.26
C VAL A 23 -5.65 1.04 -2.45
N ILE A 24 -5.80 2.34 -2.67
CA ILE A 24 -6.84 3.15 -2.00
C ILE A 24 -8.24 2.63 -2.35
N ASN A 25 -8.50 2.28 -3.60
CA ASN A 25 -9.76 1.71 -4.01
C ASN A 25 -10.01 0.35 -3.35
N ALA A 26 -9.00 -0.52 -3.26
CA ALA A 26 -9.10 -1.78 -2.52
C ALA A 26 -9.47 -1.54 -1.05
N ILE A 27 -8.79 -0.61 -0.37
CA ILE A 27 -9.08 -0.24 1.02
C ILE A 27 -10.51 0.28 1.19
N THR A 28 -10.97 1.10 0.24
CA THR A 28 -12.29 1.75 0.31
C THR A 28 -13.42 0.76 0.01
N LEU A 29 -13.19 -0.21 -0.87
CA LEU A 29 -14.23 -1.14 -1.35
C LEU A 29 -14.31 -2.44 -0.55
N SER A 30 -13.24 -2.85 0.13
CA SER A 30 -13.25 -4.04 0.97
C SER A 30 -14.08 -3.81 2.24
N ALA A 31 -14.87 -4.81 2.64
CA ALA A 31 -15.68 -4.76 3.85
C ALA A 31 -14.90 -5.23 5.11
N ASN A 32 -13.85 -6.03 4.91
CA ASN A 32 -13.08 -6.67 5.99
C ASN A 32 -11.62 -6.92 5.56
N GLU A 33 -10.79 -7.37 6.51
CA GLU A 33 -9.37 -7.67 6.30
C GLU A 33 -9.13 -8.72 5.21
N GLU A 34 -9.95 -9.76 5.13
CA GLU A 34 -9.75 -10.85 4.18
C GLU A 34 -9.96 -10.38 2.74
N GLU A 35 -11.02 -9.62 2.49
CA GLU A 35 -11.26 -8.99 1.20
C GLU A 35 -10.13 -8.04 0.80
N LEU A 36 -9.61 -7.26 1.76
CA LEU A 36 -8.47 -6.37 1.50
C LEU A 36 -7.23 -7.17 1.11
N ARG A 37 -6.94 -8.27 1.81
CA ARG A 37 -5.81 -9.16 1.51
C ARG A 37 -5.87 -9.71 0.10
N VAL A 38 -7.05 -10.20 -0.31
CA VAL A 38 -7.29 -10.71 -1.68
C VAL A 38 -7.09 -9.59 -2.71
N ALA A 39 -7.64 -8.40 -2.47
CA ALA A 39 -7.52 -7.28 -3.39
C ALA A 39 -6.07 -6.78 -3.53
N VAL A 40 -5.34 -6.62 -2.42
CA VAL A 40 -3.92 -6.20 -2.45
C VAL A 40 -3.06 -7.26 -3.13
N LYS A 41 -3.30 -8.55 -2.88
CA LYS A 41 -2.59 -9.64 -3.58
C LYS A 41 -2.80 -9.53 -5.09
N ARG A 42 -4.03 -9.33 -5.54
CA ARG A 42 -4.34 -9.15 -6.97
C ARG A 42 -3.67 -7.91 -7.57
N ILE A 43 -3.59 -6.80 -6.82
CA ILE A 43 -2.86 -5.61 -7.25
C ILE A 43 -1.37 -5.92 -7.42
N ALA A 44 -0.77 -6.69 -6.50
CA ALA A 44 0.63 -7.11 -6.61
C ALA A 44 0.89 -8.03 -7.81
N GLU A 45 -0.07 -8.88 -8.18
CA GLU A 45 0.03 -9.75 -9.36
C GLU A 45 -0.13 -8.99 -10.68
N GLU A 46 -0.96 -7.93 -10.70
CA GLU A 46 -1.29 -7.16 -11.90
C GLU A 46 -0.43 -5.89 -12.08
N THR A 47 0.42 -5.55 -11.11
CA THR A 47 1.24 -4.32 -11.14
C THR A 47 2.59 -4.53 -10.48
N GLU A 48 3.49 -3.56 -10.65
CA GLU A 48 4.80 -3.54 -9.99
C GLU A 48 4.73 -3.04 -8.53
N LEU A 49 3.67 -3.39 -7.77
CA LEU A 49 3.47 -2.91 -6.38
C LEU A 49 4.71 -3.13 -5.52
N ASP A 50 5.27 -4.34 -5.56
CA ASP A 50 6.41 -4.75 -4.75
C ASP A 50 7.72 -4.03 -5.09
N LYS A 51 7.83 -3.46 -6.30
CA LYS A 51 8.98 -2.65 -6.72
C LYS A 51 8.98 -1.28 -6.03
N PHE A 52 7.81 -0.66 -5.91
CA PHE A 52 7.67 0.71 -5.44
C PHE A 52 7.30 0.83 -3.96
N PHE A 53 6.67 -0.20 -3.42
CA PHE A 53 6.13 -0.19 -2.07
C PHE A 53 6.53 -1.46 -1.30
N ALA A 54 6.57 -1.30 0.02
CA ALA A 54 6.59 -2.39 0.97
C ALA A 54 5.32 -2.32 1.80
N TYR A 55 4.74 -3.46 2.12
CA TYR A 55 3.49 -3.52 2.88
C TYR A 55 3.44 -4.77 3.73
N GLY A 56 2.51 -4.78 4.67
CA GLY A 56 2.28 -5.93 5.52
C GLY A 56 1.05 -5.77 6.38
N TYR A 57 0.80 -6.81 7.17
CA TYR A 57 -0.35 -6.90 8.04
C TYR A 57 0.13 -7.17 9.47
N GLY A 58 -0.23 -6.29 10.39
CA GLY A 58 -0.17 -6.54 11.82
C GLY A 58 -1.47 -7.16 12.33
N THR A 59 -1.56 -7.40 13.63
CA THR A 59 -2.72 -8.06 14.28
C THR A 59 -4.06 -7.37 14.00
N HIS A 60 -4.05 -6.04 13.84
CA HIS A 60 -5.27 -5.22 13.69
C HIS A 60 -5.12 -4.13 12.62
N HIS A 61 -4.09 -4.20 11.76
CA HIS A 61 -3.91 -3.18 10.75
C HIS A 61 -3.12 -3.67 9.52
N PHE A 62 -3.42 -3.08 8.37
CA PHE A 62 -2.58 -3.06 7.18
C PHE A 62 -1.70 -1.80 7.18
N TRP A 63 -0.48 -1.92 6.67
CA TRP A 63 0.41 -0.78 6.43
C TRP A 63 1.06 -0.85 5.05
N LEU A 64 1.34 0.32 4.48
CA LEU A 64 2.07 0.48 3.22
C LEU A 64 3.11 1.60 3.41
N THR A 65 4.32 1.41 2.89
CA THR A 65 5.36 2.44 2.80
C THR A 65 6.04 2.39 1.44
N HIS A 66 6.69 3.48 1.05
CA HIS A 66 7.52 3.53 -0.14
C HIS A 66 8.81 2.72 0.05
N ARG A 67 9.30 2.11 -1.03
CA ARG A 67 10.69 1.66 -1.12
C ARG A 67 11.59 2.81 -1.57
N ARG A 68 12.83 2.81 -1.07
CA ARG A 68 13.86 3.78 -1.46
C ARG A 68 14.35 3.46 -2.87
N LEU A 69 14.48 4.50 -3.70
CA LEU A 69 15.04 4.38 -5.05
C LEU A 69 16.48 3.83 -5.04
N SER A 70 17.27 4.20 -4.03
CA SER A 70 18.71 3.88 -3.98
C SER A 70 19.02 2.40 -3.73
N ASN A 71 18.19 1.69 -2.95
CA ASN A 71 18.50 0.34 -2.50
C ASN A 71 17.28 -0.58 -2.32
N GLY A 72 16.08 -0.13 -2.66
CA GLY A 72 14.84 -0.90 -2.52
C GLY A 72 14.39 -1.17 -1.08
N ALA A 73 15.11 -0.65 -0.07
CA ALA A 73 14.73 -0.81 1.33
C ALA A 73 13.46 -0.01 1.64
N PRO A 74 12.57 -0.50 2.55
CA PRO A 74 11.43 0.28 3.01
C PRO A 74 11.86 1.63 3.61
N LYS A 75 11.04 2.68 3.42
CA LYS A 75 11.17 3.92 4.17
C LYS A 75 10.74 3.70 5.63
N GLU A 76 11.34 4.48 6.53
CA GLU A 76 11.14 4.36 7.97
C GLU A 76 9.69 4.67 8.38
N TYR A 77 9.10 5.70 7.77
CA TYR A 77 7.73 6.10 8.04
C TYR A 77 6.76 5.45 7.05
N ARG A 78 5.62 5.00 7.57
CA ARG A 78 4.52 4.48 6.75
C ARG A 78 3.94 5.59 5.88
N LEU A 79 3.52 5.22 4.68
CA LEU A 79 2.73 6.10 3.82
C LEU A 79 1.28 6.12 4.28
N LEU A 80 0.70 4.94 4.54
CA LEU A 80 -0.65 4.81 5.04
C LEU A 80 -0.78 3.62 5.99
N LYS A 81 -1.78 3.71 6.86
CA LYS A 81 -2.23 2.65 7.76
C LYS A 81 -3.73 2.46 7.60
N VAL A 82 -4.18 1.21 7.65
CA VAL A 82 -5.61 0.86 7.71
C VAL A 82 -5.84 0.01 8.94
N GLU A 83 -6.60 0.52 9.90
CA GLU A 83 -7.06 -0.26 11.05
C GLU A 83 -8.32 -1.05 10.67
N PHE A 84 -8.44 -2.29 11.11
CA PHE A 84 -9.57 -3.17 10.77
C PHE A 84 -10.78 -2.95 11.67
#